data_AF-A0A3M1GUL9-F1
#
_entry.id   AF-A0A3M1GUL9-F1
#
_cell.length_a   1.000
_cell.length_b   1.000
_cell.length_c   1.000
_cell.angle_alpha   90.00
_cell.angle_beta   90.00
_cell.angle_gamma   90.00
#
_symmetry.space_group_name_H-M   'P 1'
#
loop_
_entity.id
_entity.type
_entity.pdbx_description
1 polymer ?
#
loop_
_entity_poly.entity_id
_entity_poly.type
_entity_poly.pdbx_seq_one_letter_code
_entity_poly.pdbx_strand_id
1 'polypeptide(L)'
;MNVSPDNNPSSGATGSDRGAPLIVACPRCRKRGPWLEGRWKPFCSERCSLIDLGHWFDGNYRISEPLRPDHFAEFEELGDGVDPDQPDDALD
;
A
#
# COMPACT_ATOMS: atom_id res chain seq x y z
N MET A 1 -36.01 35.24 -43.64
CA MET A 1 -35.60 33.83 -43.88
C MET A 1 -34.10 33.80 -43.62
N ASN A 2 -33.49 33.03 -42.74
CA ASN A 2 -33.89 32.12 -41.67
C ASN A 2 -32.69 32.14 -40.71
N VAL A 3 -32.90 32.27 -39.40
CA VAL A 3 -31.81 32.15 -38.42
C VAL A 3 -31.54 30.67 -38.24
N SER A 4 -30.29 30.22 -38.40
CA SER A 4 -29.83 29.05 -37.65
C SER A 4 -28.31 29.11 -37.40
N PRO A 5 -27.88 28.66 -36.22
CA PRO A 5 -26.57 28.92 -35.65
C PRO A 5 -25.59 27.79 -35.96
N ASP A 6 -24.31 28.11 -36.05
CA ASP A 6 -23.25 27.12 -36.05
C ASP A 6 -23.23 26.39 -34.70
N ASN A 7 -23.90 25.24 -34.66
CA ASN A 7 -23.80 24.24 -33.61
C ASN A 7 -22.40 23.61 -33.68
N ASN A 8 -21.44 24.20 -32.97
CA ASN A 8 -20.20 23.49 -32.64
C ASN A 8 -20.47 22.66 -31.38
N PRO A 9 -20.51 21.32 -31.43
CA PRO A 9 -20.55 20.54 -30.22
C PRO A 9 -19.19 20.74 -29.54
N SER A 10 -19.18 21.55 -28.48
CA SER A 10 -18.18 21.43 -27.43
C SER A 10 -18.24 20.00 -26.93
N SER A 11 -17.43 19.13 -27.53
CA SER A 11 -17.13 17.81 -27.02
C SER A 11 -16.47 18.03 -25.67
N GLY A 12 -17.31 17.99 -24.63
CA GLY A 12 -16.87 18.00 -23.25
C GLY A 12 -15.81 16.90 -23.10
N ALA A 13 -14.59 17.33 -22.82
CA ALA A 13 -13.55 16.44 -22.34
C ALA A 13 -13.95 16.00 -20.93
N THR A 14 -14.83 14.99 -20.83
CA THR A 14 -14.94 14.19 -19.62
C THR A 14 -13.72 13.28 -19.60
N GLY A 15 -12.60 13.80 -19.12
CA GLY A 15 -11.39 13.04 -18.84
C GLY A 15 -11.66 12.04 -17.73
N SER A 16 -12.17 10.87 -18.10
CA SER A 16 -12.21 9.68 -17.25
C SER A 16 -10.87 8.95 -17.34
N ASP A 17 -9.77 9.63 -16.98
CA ASP A 17 -8.46 8.98 -16.84
C ASP A 17 -8.23 8.63 -15.37
N ARG A 18 -9.12 7.80 -14.82
CA ARG A 18 -8.75 6.98 -13.66
C ARG A 18 -8.31 5.66 -14.24
N GLY A 19 -7.00 5.45 -14.30
CA GLY A 19 -6.41 4.19 -14.74
C GLY A 19 -7.11 2.99 -14.09
N ALA A 20 -7.30 1.93 -14.87
CA ALA A 20 -8.02 0.74 -14.40
C ALA A 20 -7.44 0.21 -13.08
N PRO A 21 -8.28 -0.31 -12.17
CA PRO A 21 -7.85 -0.73 -10.84
C PRO A 21 -6.82 -1.86 -10.93
N LEU A 22 -5.75 -1.75 -10.13
CA LEU A 22 -4.71 -2.78 -10.07
C LEU A 22 -5.26 -4.08 -9.47
N ILE A 23 -5.11 -5.18 -10.21
CA ILE A 23 -5.58 -6.51 -9.79
C ILE A 23 -4.48 -7.23 -9.01
N VAL A 24 -4.65 -7.34 -7.69
CA VAL A 24 -3.70 -7.95 -6.76
C VAL A 24 -4.28 -9.21 -6.10
N ALA A 25 -3.42 -10.08 -5.59
CA ALA A 25 -3.84 -11.24 -4.81
C ALA A 25 -4.05 -10.85 -3.34
N CYS A 26 -5.16 -11.28 -2.73
CA CYS A 26 -5.35 -11.20 -1.29
C CYS A 26 -4.22 -11.99 -0.58
N PRO A 27 -3.47 -11.39 0.37
CA PRO A 27 -2.35 -12.09 1.02
C PRO A 27 -2.79 -13.36 1.74
N ARG A 28 -4.01 -13.35 2.31
CA ARG A 28 -4.52 -14.45 3.12
C ARG A 28 -5.08 -15.63 2.33
N CYS A 29 -5.92 -15.37 1.31
CA CYS A 29 -6.65 -16.42 0.58
C CYS A 29 -6.27 -16.51 -0.91
N ARG A 30 -5.37 -15.64 -1.37
CA ARG A 30 -4.81 -15.59 -2.74
C ARG A 30 -5.83 -15.27 -3.85
N LYS A 31 -7.10 -15.00 -3.52
CA LYS A 31 -8.10 -14.51 -4.48
C LYS A 31 -7.64 -13.21 -5.14
N ARG A 32 -7.70 -13.13 -6.48
CA ARG A 32 -7.32 -11.93 -7.24
C ARG A 32 -8.49 -10.96 -7.40
N GLY A 33 -8.23 -9.66 -7.30
CA GLY A 33 -9.22 -8.62 -7.55
C GLY A 33 -8.69 -7.21 -7.26
N PRO A 34 -9.53 -6.17 -7.45
CA PRO A 34 -9.18 -4.77 -7.25
C PRO A 34 -9.19 -4.39 -5.75
N TRP A 35 -8.43 -5.10 -4.92
CA TRP A 35 -8.52 -4.97 -3.46
C TRP A 35 -7.91 -3.68 -2.92
N LEU A 36 -7.03 -3.03 -3.67
CA LEU A 36 -6.39 -1.78 -3.29
C LEU A 36 -7.35 -0.58 -3.27
N GLU A 37 -8.63 -0.77 -3.57
CA GLU A 37 -9.67 0.28 -3.50
C GLU A 37 -10.68 0.05 -2.37
N GLY A 38 -10.75 -1.15 -1.80
CA GLY A 38 -11.75 -1.52 -0.77
C GLY A 38 -11.47 -1.03 0.66
N ARG A 39 -12.36 -1.30 1.61
CA ARG A 39 -12.13 -0.95 3.03
C ARG A 39 -11.02 -1.78 3.69
N TRP A 40 -10.87 -3.03 3.26
CA TRP A 40 -10.03 -4.05 3.91
C TRP A 40 -8.71 -4.28 3.18
N LYS A 41 -8.18 -3.28 2.47
CA LYS A 41 -6.96 -3.40 1.65
C LYS A 41 -5.79 -3.93 2.50
N PRO A 42 -4.91 -4.79 1.96
CA PRO A 42 -4.94 -5.40 0.62
C PRO A 42 -5.78 -6.70 0.56
N PHE A 43 -6.63 -6.97 1.55
CA PHE A 43 -7.42 -8.20 1.66
C PHE A 43 -8.78 -8.10 0.95
N CYS A 44 -9.32 -9.26 0.57
CA CYS A 44 -10.63 -9.32 -0.09
C CYS A 44 -11.82 -9.17 0.88
N SER A 45 -11.60 -9.26 2.20
CA SER A 45 -12.65 -9.12 3.23
C SER A 45 -12.07 -8.91 4.62
N GLU A 46 -12.91 -8.42 5.55
CA GLU A 46 -12.61 -8.31 6.97
C GLU A 46 -12.11 -9.63 7.57
N ARG A 47 -12.79 -10.74 7.27
CA ARG A 47 -12.37 -12.08 7.71
C ARG A 47 -10.93 -12.41 7.32
N CYS A 48 -10.52 -12.07 6.10
CA CYS A 48 -9.15 -12.33 5.66
C CYS A 48 -8.14 -11.46 6.40
N SER A 49 -8.48 -10.20 6.69
CA SER A 49 -7.63 -9.29 7.50
C SER A 49 -7.46 -9.81 8.92
N LEU A 50 -8.55 -10.25 9.57
CA LEU A 50 -8.52 -10.73 10.96
C LEU A 50 -7.75 -12.06 11.11
N ILE A 51 -7.89 -12.98 10.16
CA ILE A 51 -7.11 -14.23 10.19
C ILE A 51 -5.62 -13.95 10.00
N ASP A 52 -5.27 -13.00 9.12
CA ASP A 52 -3.88 -12.62 8.91
C ASP A 52 -3.28 -12.02 10.20
N LEU A 53 -4.03 -11.14 10.87
CA LEU A 53 -3.66 -10.61 12.18
C LEU A 53 -3.49 -11.72 13.24
N GLY A 54 -4.40 -12.70 13.26
CA GLY A 54 -4.28 -13.86 14.15
C GLY A 54 -2.97 -14.62 13.92
N HIS A 55 -2.56 -14.81 12.66
CA HIS A 55 -1.29 -15.46 12.35
C HIS A 55 -0.06 -14.70 12.85
N TRP A 56 -0.11 -13.36 12.87
CA TRP A 56 0.93 -12.56 13.50
C TRP A 56 1.01 -12.81 15.00
N PHE A 57 -0.14 -12.76 15.69
CA PHE A 57 -0.18 -12.99 17.14
C PHE A 57 0.22 -14.40 17.54
N ASP A 58 -0.11 -15.39 16.72
CA ASP A 58 0.28 -16.78 16.95
C ASP A 58 1.76 -17.05 16.63
N GLY A 59 2.49 -16.06 16.08
CA GLY A 59 3.88 -16.23 15.66
C GLY A 59 4.06 -17.15 14.45
N ASN A 60 2.98 -17.37 13.67
CA ASN A 60 3.02 -18.18 12.45
C ASN A 60 3.84 -17.49 11.34
N TYR A 61 3.95 -16.17 11.38
CA TYR A 61 4.87 -15.40 10.57
C TYR A 61 6.12 -15.10 11.39
N ARG A 62 7.16 -15.92 11.18
CA ARG A 62 8.45 -15.79 11.86
C ARG A 62 9.59 -16.02 10.88
N ILE A 63 10.69 -15.30 11.08
CA ILE A 63 11.96 -15.54 10.41
C ILE A 63 12.74 -16.50 11.31
N SER A 64 13.12 -17.67 10.78
CA SER A 64 13.73 -18.75 11.57
C SER A 64 15.26 -18.81 11.46
N GLU A 65 15.88 -17.86 10.76
CA GLU A 65 17.33 -17.84 10.59
C GLU A 65 18.02 -17.44 11.90
N PRO A 66 19.17 -18.08 12.25
CA PRO A 66 19.96 -17.66 13.41
C PRO A 66 20.41 -16.21 13.26
N LEU A 67 20.34 -15.47 14.36
CA LEU A 67 20.93 -14.14 14.43
C LEU A 67 22.46 -14.26 14.36
N ARG A 68 23.06 -13.42 13.52
CA ARG A 68 24.51 -13.30 13.39
C ARG A 68 24.94 -11.87 13.79
N PRO A 69 26.19 -11.68 14.25
CA PRO A 69 26.68 -10.34 14.61
C PRO A 69 26.56 -9.32 13.47
N ASP A 70 26.74 -9.76 12.22
CA ASP A 70 26.61 -8.88 11.04
C ASP A 70 25.20 -8.34 10.82
N HIS A 71 24.15 -8.96 11.39
CA HIS A 71 22.78 -8.44 11.32
C HIS A 71 22.59 -7.16 12.15
N PHE A 72 23.52 -6.87 13.08
CA PHE A 72 23.40 -5.75 14.01
C PHE A 72 24.48 -4.67 13.84
N ALA A 73 25.49 -4.92 12.99
CA ALA A 73 26.65 -4.02 12.85
C ALA A 73 26.25 -2.56 12.54
N GLU A 74 25.24 -2.36 11.70
CA GLU A 74 24.73 -1.03 11.33
C GLU A 74 24.10 -0.29 12.54
N PHE A 75 23.49 -1.01 13.48
CA PHE A 75 22.88 -0.42 14.67
C PHE A 75 23.90 -0.12 15.77
N GLU A 76 25.04 -0.83 15.81
CA GLU A 76 26.14 -0.53 16.74
C GLU A 76 26.82 0.80 16.39
N GLU A 77 26.85 1.16 15.11
CA GLU A 77 27.42 2.41 14.61
C GLU A 77 26.53 3.63 14.85
N LEU A 78 25.23 3.46 15.13
CA LEU A 78 24.31 4.57 15.40
C LEU A 78 24.67 5.37 16.67
N GLY A 79 25.47 4.81 17.59
CA GLY A 79 25.80 5.47 18.86
C GLY A 79 24.64 5.50 19.85
N ASP A 80 24.93 5.79 21.11
CA ASP A 80 23.92 5.85 22.17
C ASP A 80 23.04 7.10 22.04
N GLY A 81 21.73 6.92 22.07
CA GLY A 81 20.76 8.02 22.03
C GLY A 81 20.38 8.52 20.64
N VAL A 82 20.84 7.86 19.56
CA VAL A 82 20.31 8.09 18.22
C VAL A 82 19.05 7.25 18.02
N ASP A 83 17.93 7.92 17.77
CA ASP A 83 16.67 7.29 17.40
C ASP A 83 16.71 6.98 15.90
N PRO A 84 16.76 5.69 15.48
CA PRO A 84 16.79 5.34 14.05
C PRO A 84 15.51 5.73 13.31
N ASP A 85 14.42 6.02 14.04
CA ASP A 85 13.15 6.43 13.48
C ASP A 85 13.00 7.97 13.42
N GLN A 86 13.98 8.73 13.93
CA GLN A 86 14.00 10.19 13.76
C GLN A 86 14.43 10.56 12.33
N PRO A 87 13.66 11.38 11.60
CA PRO A 87 14.10 11.91 10.32
C PRO A 87 15.29 12.85 10.52
N ASP A 88 16.21 12.81 9.56
CA ASP A 88 17.53 13.46 9.53
C ASP A 88 17.50 15.01 9.60
N ASP A 89 16.32 15.62 9.76
CA ASP A 89 16.04 17.05 9.55
C ASP A 89 15.97 17.90 10.83
N ALA A 90 16.60 17.47 11.93
CA ALA A 90 16.79 18.32 13.12
C ALA A 90 18.13 19.08 13.12
N LEU A 91 18.71 19.33 11.93
CA LEU A 91 19.90 20.15 11.75
C LEU A 91 19.55 21.36 10.87
N ASP A 92 19.09 22.42 11.51
CA ASP A 92 19.17 23.82 11.01
C ASP A 92 20.49 24.44 11.51
#